data_AF-A0A363D2S2-F1
#
_entry.id   AF-A0A363D2S2-F1
#
_cell.length_a   1.000
_cell.length_b   1.000
_cell.length_c   1.000
_cell.angle_alpha   90.00
_cell.angle_beta   90.00
_cell.angle_gamma   90.00
#
_symmetry.space_group_name_H-M   'P 1'
#
loop_
_entity.id
_entity.type
_entity.pdbx_description
1 polymer ?
#
loop_
_entity_poly.entity_id
_entity_poly.type
_entity_poly.pdbx_seq_one_letter_code
_entity_poly.pdbx_strand_id
1 'polypeptide(L)' 'MALTLSLFSAETKKPKTEVKPEFKCEGKKYCKEMSSCKEAMFYLKQCGVSRLDRDKDGIPCETICR' A
#
# COMPACT_ATOMS: atom_id res chain seq x y z
N MET A 1 -2.28 -25.87 -39.55
CA MET A 1 -1.45 -26.38 -38.43
C MET A 1 -0.31 -25.38 -38.27
N ALA A 2 -0.12 -24.62 -37.19
CA ALA A 2 -0.55 -24.77 -35.82
C ALA A 2 -0.94 -23.39 -35.23
N LEU A 3 -2.02 -23.40 -34.45
CA LEU A 3 -2.36 -22.32 -33.52
C LEU A 3 -1.38 -22.39 -32.35
N THR A 4 -0.52 -21.39 -32.20
CA THR A 4 0.17 -21.17 -30.92
C THR A 4 -0.35 -19.89 -30.30
N LEU A 5 -1.51 -20.02 -29.67
CA LEU A 5 -1.99 -19.13 -28.61
C LEU A 5 -0.91 -19.08 -27.52
N SER A 6 -0.07 -18.05 -27.53
CA SER A 6 0.74 -17.70 -26.37
C SER A 6 -0.03 -16.65 -25.57
N LEU A 7 -0.98 -17.15 -24.78
CA LEU A 7 -1.52 -16.46 -23.62
C LEU A 7 -0.40 -16.40 -22.58
N PHE A 8 0.37 -15.31 -22.56
CA PHE A 8 1.25 -15.01 -21.44
C PHE A 8 0.63 -13.88 -20.62
N SER A 9 0.20 -14.27 -19.43
CA SER A 9 -0.37 -13.46 -18.36
C SER A 9 0.59 -12.41 -17.79
N ALA A 10 -0.02 -11.55 -16.97
CA ALA A 10 0.54 -10.76 -15.86
C ALA A 10 0.99 -9.34 -16.27
N GLU A 11 0.65 -8.26 -15.59
CA GLU A 11 0.30 -8.04 -14.19
C GLU A 11 -0.75 -6.93 -14.07
N THR A 12 -1.78 -7.15 -13.24
CA THR A 12 -2.66 -6.07 -12.78
C THR A 12 -1.87 -5.19 -11.80
N LYS A 13 -1.20 -4.15 -12.32
CA LYS A 13 -0.68 -3.05 -11.50
C LYS A 13 -1.83 -2.46 -10.68
N LYS A 14 -1.88 -2.80 -9.39
CA LYS A 14 -2.79 -2.23 -8.39
C LYS A 14 -2.75 -0.69 -8.54
N PRO A 15 -3.87 0.00 -8.81
CA PRO A 15 -3.87 1.44 -9.02
C PRO A 15 -3.32 2.10 -7.75
N LYS A 16 -2.18 2.77 -7.86
CA LYS A 16 -1.69 3.70 -6.85
C LYS A 16 -2.63 4.90 -6.92
N THR A 17 -3.69 4.87 -6.12
CA THR A 17 -4.53 6.03 -5.88
C THR A 17 -3.62 7.20 -5.49
N GLU A 18 -3.53 8.20 -6.36
CA GLU A 18 -2.97 9.50 -6.04
C GLU A 18 -3.89 10.14 -5.00
N VAL A 19 -3.53 9.98 -3.73
CA VAL A 19 -4.22 10.63 -2.61
C VAL A 19 -3.62 12.02 -2.50
N LYS A 20 -4.43 13.06 -2.69
CA LYS A 20 -4.10 14.44 -2.27
C LYS A 20 -3.45 14.40 -0.88
N PRO A 21 -2.40 15.17 -0.58
CA PRO A 21 -1.74 15.12 0.72
C PRO A 21 -2.61 15.79 1.80
N GLU A 22 -3.65 15.10 2.24
CA GLU A 22 -4.33 15.41 3.51
C GLU A 22 -3.46 15.00 4.71
N PHE A 23 -2.55 14.05 4.50
CA PHE A 23 -1.68 13.52 5.53
C PHE A 23 -0.28 14.14 5.43
N LYS A 24 0.33 14.41 6.59
CA LYS A 24 1.72 14.87 6.71
C LYS A 24 2.49 13.86 7.54
N CYS A 25 3.80 13.81 7.35
CA CYS A 25 4.68 12.99 8.17
C CYS A 25 4.89 13.63 9.54
N GLU A 26 3.98 13.37 10.48
CA GLU A 26 3.97 13.96 11.83
C GLU A 26 4.70 13.08 12.86
N GLY A 27 5.53 12.14 12.39
CA GLY A 27 6.29 11.25 13.27
C GLY A 27 5.46 10.12 13.89
N LYS A 28 4.25 9.85 13.39
CA LYS A 28 3.45 8.66 13.76
C LYS A 28 4.20 7.39 13.37
N LYS A 29 4.34 6.47 14.34
CA LYS A 29 5.09 5.21 14.21
C LYS A 29 4.24 3.98 14.51
N TYR A 30 3.01 4.16 14.99
CA TYR A 30 2.12 3.08 15.40
C TYR A 30 0.78 3.17 14.69
N CYS A 31 0.20 2.02 14.38
CA CYS A 31 -1.13 1.93 13.75
C CYS A 31 -2.25 2.56 14.57
N LYS A 32 -2.12 2.59 15.91
CA LYS A 32 -3.07 3.25 16.82
C LYS A 32 -3.11 4.78 16.68
N GLU A 33 -2.08 5.38 16.09
CA GLU A 33 -2.01 6.82 15.84
C GLU A 33 -2.67 7.20 14.50
N MET A 34 -3.03 6.18 13.71
CA MET A 34 -3.60 6.30 12.38
C MET A 34 -5.08 5.94 12.42
N SER A 35 -5.87 6.75 11.73
CA SER A 35 -7.32 6.68 11.74
C SER A 35 -7.89 5.91 10.55
N SER A 36 -7.09 5.72 9.50
CA SER A 36 -7.53 5.08 8.27
C SER A 36 -6.43 4.31 7.55
N CYS A 37 -6.82 3.32 6.76
CA CYS A 37 -5.90 2.59 5.90
C CYS A 37 -5.16 3.50 4.90
N LYS A 38 -5.83 4.55 4.39
CA LYS A 38 -5.21 5.53 3.47
C LYS A 38 -4.09 6.33 4.15
N GLU A 39 -4.30 6.73 5.41
CA GLU A 39 -3.27 7.41 6.21
C GLU A 39 -2.07 6.49 6.45
N ALA A 40 -2.29 5.23 6.83
CA ALA A 40 -1.21 4.26 7.04
C ALA A 40 -0.42 4.00 5.74
N MET A 41 -1.13 3.84 4.61
CA MET A 41 -0.52 3.72 3.29
C MET A 41 0.31 4.94 2.91
N PHE A 42 -0.16 6.15 3.24
CA PHE A 42 0.61 7.37 3.04
C PHE A 42 1.89 7.34 3.86
N TYR A 43 1.84 6.98 5.13
CA TYR A 43 3.03 6.90 5.98
C TYR A 43 4.03 5.83 5.54
N LEU A 44 3.56 4.68 5.05
CA LEU A 44 4.44 3.66 4.49
C LEU A 44 5.14 4.15 3.22
N LYS A 45 4.39 4.73 2.27
CA LYS A 45 4.88 5.08 0.94
C LYS A 45 5.60 6.42 0.87
N GLN A 46 5.09 7.43 1.58
CA GLN A 46 5.56 8.81 1.52
C GLN A 46 6.52 9.13 2.66
N CYS A 47 6.22 8.65 3.88
CA CYS A 47 7.06 8.89 5.05
C CYS A 47 8.10 7.78 5.30
N GLY A 48 8.04 6.67 4.55
CA GLY A 48 8.99 5.56 4.67
C GLY A 48 8.88 4.79 5.98
N VAL A 49 7.74 4.83 6.66
CA VAL A 49 7.55 4.14 7.95
C VAL A 49 7.24 2.67 7.71
N SER A 50 8.27 1.92 7.31
CA SER A 50 8.20 0.47 7.06
C SER A 50 7.74 -0.32 8.28
N ARG A 51 7.90 0.21 9.49
CA ARG A 51 7.48 -0.45 10.73
C ARG A 51 5.96 -0.68 10.85
N LEU A 52 5.17 0.00 10.02
CA LEU A 52 3.71 -0.18 9.95
C LEU A 52 3.33 -1.44 9.15
N ASP A 53 4.23 -1.88 8.27
CA ASP A 53 4.13 -3.05 7.38
C ASP A 53 5.16 -4.08 7.84
N ARG A 54 4.78 -4.87 8.84
CA ARG A 54 5.71 -5.74 9.59
C ARG A 54 6.11 -6.97 8.77
N ASP A 55 5.21 -7.45 7.94
CA ASP A 55 5.34 -8.62 7.07
C ASP A 55 5.78 -8.26 5.64
N LYS A 56 5.79 -6.96 5.30
CA LYS A 56 6.32 -6.41 4.03
C LYS A 56 5.51 -6.80 2.81
N ASP A 57 4.21 -6.98 2.99
CA ASP A 57 3.27 -7.28 1.90
C ASP A 57 2.81 -5.99 1.18
N GLY A 58 3.19 -4.82 1.70
CA GLY A 58 2.80 -3.51 1.19
C GLY A 58 1.48 -2.99 1.75
N ILE A 59 0.90 -3.64 2.76
CA ILE A 59 -0.32 -3.28 3.48
C ILE A 59 0.05 -2.90 4.92
N PRO A 60 0.25 -1.61 5.21
CA PRO A 60 0.53 -1.19 6.58
C PRO A 60 -0.73 -1.28 7.43
N CYS A 61 -0.57 -1.67 8.69
CA CYS A 61 -1.64 -1.67 9.67
C CYS A 61 -2.90 -2.46 9.23
N GLU A 62 -2.73 -3.75 8.94
CA GLU A 62 -3.80 -4.68 8.53
C GLU A 62 -5.06 -4.62 9.41
N THR A 63 -4.92 -4.26 10.69
CA THR A 63 -6.07 -4.10 11.59
C THR A 63 -7.08 -3.05 11.12
N ILE A 64 -6.62 -1.97 10.49
CA ILE A 64 -7.43 -0.88 9.92
C ILE A 64 -7.55 -0.97 8.39
N CYS A 65 -6.67 -1.71 7.72
CA CYS A 65 -6.75 -2.06 6.31
C CYS A 65 -7.44 -3.42 6.14
N ARG A 66 -8.77 -3.46 6.35
CA ARG A 66 -9.63 -4.61 6.05
C ARG A 66 -10.30 -4.48 4.69
#